data_AF-A7EXQ5-F1
#
_entry.id   AF-A7EXQ5-F1
#
_cell.length_a   1.000
_cell.length_b   1.000
_cell.length_c   1.000
_cell.angle_alpha   90.00
_cell.angle_beta   90.00
_cell.angle_gamma   90.00
#
_symmetry.space_group_name_H-M   'P 1'
#
loop_
_entity.id
_entity.type
_entity.pdbx_description
1 polymer ?
#
loop_
_entity_poly.entity_id
_entity_poly.type
_entity_poly.pdbx_seq_one_letter_code
_entity_poly.pdbx_strand_id
1 'polypeptide(L)'
;MELATFISKDLRTPVLEKISPRLWWMSTQSSAHIGPLHHQGVKLRDIVISENPELHQIWYYGKIFIKPVPKYLLSFDFWHTYLISPTSPLGSEREIIKRSALSFLRTYRYLVQYESDFNIAIERRLLPEATTWESFSRLVSDLRRIDDGDVTGRYAFGEICLSRLNFYVKIILGKSIFHKVYGQYGAYFGRFYGPFLFILGIVSIILNALQLELAVVPLDNTPLQSVRDISRFTSVLVAAILCGIAFVLFLILVFRIAAEWFYACCDRRRQRRKLDHVL
;
A
#
# COMPACT_ATOMS: atom_id res chain seq x y z
N MET A 1 9.33 -28.19 13.41
CA MET A 1 8.79 -26.88 13.85
C MET A 1 9.05 -25.78 12.82
N GLU A 2 10.20 -25.77 12.13
CA GLU A 2 10.52 -24.75 11.11
C GLU A 2 9.62 -24.76 9.86
N LEU A 3 9.26 -25.94 9.34
CA LEU A 3 8.40 -26.05 8.14
C LEU A 3 6.99 -25.48 8.35
N ALA A 4 6.36 -25.78 9.49
CA ALA A 4 5.04 -25.24 9.81
C ALA A 4 5.07 -23.71 9.91
N THR A 5 6.10 -23.16 10.56
CA THR A 5 6.33 -21.71 10.63
C THR A 5 6.56 -21.10 9.25
N PHE A 6 7.32 -21.78 8.38
CA PHE A 6 7.54 -21.35 7.01
C PHE A 6 6.21 -21.27 6.23
N ILE A 7 5.44 -22.36 6.19
CA ILE A 7 4.15 -22.41 5.47
C ILE A 7 3.17 -21.38 6.03
N SER A 8 3.12 -21.25 7.35
CA SER A 8 2.29 -20.26 8.03
C SER A 8 2.65 -18.83 7.61
N LYS A 9 3.95 -18.49 7.58
CA LYS A 9 4.44 -17.18 7.10
C LYS A 9 4.20 -16.96 5.61
N ASP A 10 4.28 -18.02 4.80
CA ASP A 10 4.19 -17.94 3.35
C ASP A 10 2.74 -17.72 2.86
N LEU A 11 1.75 -18.22 3.59
CA LEU A 11 0.35 -18.22 3.16
C LEU A 11 -0.57 -17.32 3.98
N ARG A 12 -0.32 -17.16 5.29
CA ARG A 12 -1.23 -16.42 6.16
C ARG A 12 -1.06 -14.91 6.01
N THR A 13 -2.16 -14.18 6.18
CA THR A 13 -2.19 -12.71 6.13
C THR A 13 -2.71 -12.11 7.45
N PRO A 14 -2.04 -12.35 8.59
CA PRO A 14 -2.59 -12.09 9.92
C PRO A 14 -3.02 -10.62 10.15
N VAL A 15 -2.33 -9.64 9.57
CA VAL A 15 -2.70 -8.22 9.72
C VAL A 15 -3.98 -7.93 8.95
N LEU A 16 -4.09 -8.47 7.74
CA LEU A 16 -5.24 -8.27 6.86
C LEU A 16 -6.47 -9.02 7.34
N GLU A 17 -6.30 -10.23 7.87
CA GLU A 17 -7.37 -10.97 8.53
C GLU A 17 -7.93 -10.21 9.72
N LYS A 18 -7.06 -9.59 10.54
CA LYS A 18 -7.49 -8.78 11.69
C LYS A 18 -8.33 -7.55 11.29
N ILE A 19 -8.10 -6.98 10.12
CA ILE A 19 -8.87 -5.82 9.62
C ILE A 19 -9.98 -6.21 8.66
N SER A 20 -10.11 -7.51 8.31
CA SER A 20 -11.10 -8.00 7.34
C SER A 20 -12.52 -7.52 7.60
N PRO A 21 -13.03 -7.41 8.85
CA PRO A 21 -14.39 -6.91 9.11
C PRO A 21 -14.59 -5.43 8.74
N ARG A 22 -13.51 -4.69 8.51
CA ARG A 22 -13.50 -3.25 8.17
C ARG A 22 -12.93 -2.96 6.79
N LEU A 23 -12.51 -3.98 6.03
CA LEU A 23 -11.92 -3.82 4.70
C LEU A 23 -12.91 -3.21 3.68
N TRP A 24 -14.21 -3.31 3.95
CA TRP A 24 -15.25 -2.67 3.15
C TRP A 24 -15.16 -1.13 3.12
N TRP A 25 -14.45 -0.49 4.08
CA TRP A 25 -14.18 0.94 4.05
C TRP A 25 -13.21 1.36 2.94
N MET A 26 -12.40 0.43 2.44
CA MET A 26 -11.25 0.75 1.57
C MET A 26 -11.19 -0.06 0.28
N SER A 27 -12.06 -1.06 0.12
CA SER A 27 -12.08 -1.98 -1.01
C SER A 27 -13.49 -2.39 -1.40
N THR A 28 -13.65 -2.79 -2.66
CA THR A 28 -14.90 -3.34 -3.17
C THR A 28 -15.20 -4.67 -2.46
N GLN A 29 -16.42 -4.82 -1.94
CA GLN A 29 -16.91 -6.02 -1.26
C GLN A 29 -17.23 -7.14 -2.27
N SER A 30 -16.22 -7.58 -3.01
CA SER A 30 -16.35 -8.66 -3.97
C SER A 30 -15.01 -9.36 -4.17
N SER A 31 -15.01 -10.68 -4.03
CA SER A 31 -13.87 -11.54 -4.32
C SER A 31 -13.54 -11.58 -5.80
N ALA A 32 -14.54 -11.33 -6.66
CA ALA A 32 -14.38 -11.23 -8.12
C ALA A 32 -13.85 -9.88 -8.58
N HIS A 33 -13.64 -8.90 -7.69
CA HIS A 33 -13.05 -7.60 -8.03
C HIS A 33 -11.52 -7.70 -8.19
N ILE A 34 -11.09 -8.60 -9.08
CA ILE A 34 -9.70 -8.88 -9.43
C ILE A 34 -9.60 -8.75 -10.93
N GLY A 35 -8.82 -7.78 -11.40
CA GLY A 35 -8.55 -7.60 -12.82
C GLY A 35 -7.59 -8.69 -13.31
N PRO A 36 -7.88 -9.34 -14.46
CA PRO A 36 -6.94 -10.22 -15.12
C PRO A 36 -5.58 -9.55 -15.39
N LEU A 37 -4.54 -10.34 -15.61
CA LEU A 37 -3.17 -9.83 -15.78
C LEU A 37 -3.06 -8.87 -16.99
N HIS A 38 -3.68 -9.17 -18.12
CA HIS A 38 -3.71 -8.28 -19.29
C HIS A 38 -4.39 -6.94 -18.96
N HIS A 39 -5.43 -6.95 -18.11
CA HIS A 39 -6.13 -5.74 -17.68
C HIS A 39 -5.26 -4.89 -16.72
N GLN A 40 -4.31 -5.49 -15.99
CA GLN A 40 -3.32 -4.70 -15.25
C GLN A 40 -2.46 -3.85 -16.19
N GLY A 41 -2.09 -4.40 -17.35
CA GLY A 41 -1.41 -3.67 -18.42
C GLY A 41 -2.25 -2.49 -18.95
N VAL A 42 -3.54 -2.71 -19.19
CA VAL A 42 -4.48 -1.64 -19.60
C VAL A 42 -4.60 -0.54 -18.53
N LYS A 43 -4.53 -0.89 -17.24
CA LYS A 43 -4.49 0.06 -16.12
C LYS A 43 -3.13 0.74 -15.93
N LEU A 44 -2.17 0.51 -16.84
CA LEU A 44 -0.79 1.00 -16.75
C LEU A 44 -0.11 0.59 -15.43
N ARG A 45 -0.40 -0.62 -14.95
CA ARG A 45 0.21 -1.18 -13.74
C ARG A 45 1.26 -2.20 -14.11
N ASP A 46 2.47 -1.98 -13.62
CA ASP A 46 3.53 -2.97 -13.65
C ASP A 46 3.31 -4.03 -12.57
N ILE A 47 3.52 -5.29 -12.94
CA ILE A 47 3.38 -6.43 -12.04
C ILE A 47 4.70 -6.63 -11.31
N VAL A 48 4.68 -6.44 -10.00
CA VAL A 48 5.83 -6.59 -9.12
C VAL A 48 5.68 -7.86 -8.30
N ILE A 49 6.67 -8.75 -8.40
CA ILE A 49 6.73 -9.98 -7.61
C ILE A 49 6.93 -9.64 -6.13
N SER A 50 6.13 -10.25 -5.25
CA SER A 50 6.33 -10.16 -3.81
C SER A 50 6.05 -11.47 -3.10
N GLU A 51 7.01 -12.00 -2.35
CA GLU A 51 6.81 -13.22 -1.56
C GLU A 51 5.95 -13.00 -0.30
N ASN A 52 5.69 -11.75 0.07
CA ASN A 52 4.84 -11.47 1.23
C ASN A 52 3.36 -11.68 0.85
N PRO A 53 2.64 -12.66 1.44
CA PRO A 53 1.23 -12.89 1.15
C PRO A 53 0.36 -11.67 1.46
N GLU A 54 0.76 -10.82 2.41
CA GLU A 54 0.03 -9.61 2.74
C GLU A 54 0.06 -8.55 1.63
N LEU A 55 0.99 -8.63 0.68
CA LEU A 55 1.06 -7.71 -0.46
C LEU A 55 0.34 -8.24 -1.70
N HIS A 56 -0.05 -9.51 -1.73
CA HIS A 56 -0.72 -10.08 -2.90
C HIS A 56 -2.03 -9.31 -3.21
N GLN A 57 -2.15 -8.86 -4.47
CA GLN A 57 -3.22 -8.00 -5.01
C GLN A 57 -3.34 -6.60 -4.38
N ILE A 58 -2.30 -6.14 -3.71
CA ILE A 58 -2.22 -4.74 -3.29
C ILE A 58 -1.62 -3.93 -4.44
N TRP A 59 -2.28 -2.85 -4.82
CA TRP A 59 -1.81 -1.95 -5.87
C TRP A 59 -1.51 -0.56 -5.32
N TYR A 60 -0.57 0.12 -5.97
CA TYR A 60 -0.12 1.45 -5.60
C TYR A 60 0.34 2.21 -6.84
N TYR A 61 -0.48 3.19 -7.27
CA TYR A 61 -0.29 3.92 -8.53
C TYR A 61 -0.14 2.93 -9.70
N GLY A 62 0.90 3.05 -10.52
CA GLY A 62 1.18 2.17 -11.65
C GLY A 62 1.89 0.86 -11.27
N LYS A 63 1.66 0.31 -10.08
CA LYS A 63 2.23 -0.97 -9.65
C LYS A 63 1.18 -1.84 -8.97
N ILE A 64 1.25 -3.15 -9.17
CA ILE A 64 0.49 -4.15 -8.42
C ILE A 64 1.43 -5.25 -7.93
N PHE A 65 1.31 -5.60 -6.66
CA PHE A 65 2.10 -6.67 -6.05
C PHE A 65 1.38 -8.00 -6.21
N ILE A 66 2.05 -8.99 -6.80
CA ILE A 66 1.50 -10.33 -6.98
C ILE A 66 2.51 -11.35 -6.46
N LYS A 67 2.09 -12.14 -5.49
CA LYS A 67 2.85 -13.32 -5.03
C LYS A 67 2.78 -14.45 -6.07
N PRO A 68 3.93 -14.99 -6.54
CA PRO A 68 4.00 -16.16 -7.41
C PRO A 68 3.37 -17.39 -6.76
N VAL A 69 2.87 -18.33 -7.56
CA VAL A 69 2.38 -19.61 -7.02
C VAL A 69 3.57 -20.45 -6.55
N PRO A 70 3.67 -20.77 -5.26
CA PRO A 70 4.72 -21.65 -4.78
C PRO A 70 4.56 -23.06 -5.37
N LYS A 71 5.65 -23.65 -5.85
CA LYS A 71 5.64 -24.99 -6.47
C LYS A 71 5.00 -26.06 -5.60
N TYR A 72 5.19 -25.97 -4.28
CA TYR A 72 4.63 -26.94 -3.33
C TYR A 72 3.09 -26.91 -3.31
N LEU A 73 2.43 -25.78 -3.61
CA LEU A 73 0.97 -25.71 -3.73
C LEU A 73 0.44 -26.40 -4.99
N LEU A 74 1.30 -26.70 -5.96
CA LEU A 74 0.93 -27.44 -7.17
C LEU A 74 1.21 -28.96 -7.02
N SER A 75 1.76 -29.40 -5.89
CA SER A 75 2.06 -30.81 -5.61
C SER A 75 0.91 -31.47 -4.86
N PHE A 76 0.37 -32.55 -5.42
CA PHE A 76 -0.65 -33.36 -4.76
C PHE A 76 -0.18 -33.92 -3.40
N ASP A 77 1.06 -34.40 -3.33
CA ASP A 77 1.64 -34.97 -2.11
C ASP A 77 1.68 -33.95 -0.96
N PHE A 78 1.95 -32.68 -1.29
CA PHE A 78 1.90 -31.60 -0.31
C PHE A 78 0.48 -31.43 0.25
N TRP A 79 -0.53 -31.36 -0.62
CA TRP A 79 -1.92 -31.23 -0.19
C TRP A 79 -2.34 -32.39 0.70
N HIS A 80 -2.08 -33.63 0.26
CA HIS A 80 -2.44 -34.82 0.99
C HIS A 80 -1.77 -34.87 2.38
N THR A 81 -0.46 -34.66 2.44
CA THR A 81 0.34 -34.80 3.65
C THR A 81 0.10 -33.67 4.66
N TYR A 82 0.05 -32.42 4.18
CA TYR A 82 0.04 -31.24 5.07
C TYR A 82 -1.33 -30.60 5.24
N LEU A 83 -2.16 -30.55 4.20
CA LEU A 83 -3.42 -29.77 4.25
C LEU A 83 -4.67 -30.63 4.46
N ILE A 84 -4.68 -31.87 3.99
CA ILE A 84 -5.84 -32.75 4.02
C ILE A 84 -5.76 -33.77 5.17
N SER A 85 -4.60 -34.40 5.37
CA SER A 85 -4.47 -35.50 6.34
C SER A 85 -4.86 -35.10 7.77
N PRO A 86 -5.62 -35.96 8.51
CA PRO A 86 -5.90 -35.80 9.93
C PRO A 86 -4.65 -35.86 10.81
N THR A 87 -3.61 -36.55 10.37
CA THR A 87 -2.33 -36.68 11.07
C THR A 87 -1.30 -35.63 10.62
N SER A 88 -1.75 -34.55 10.00
CA SER A 88 -0.88 -33.50 9.47
C SER A 88 0.05 -32.93 10.56
N PRO A 89 1.35 -32.73 10.23
CA PRO A 89 2.30 -32.12 11.15
C PRO A 89 2.01 -30.62 11.43
N LEU A 90 1.03 -30.01 10.74
CA LEU A 90 0.58 -28.65 11.00
C LEU A 90 -0.32 -28.54 12.25
N GLY A 91 -0.83 -29.66 12.78
CA GLY A 91 -1.65 -29.68 14.00
C GLY A 91 -2.88 -28.77 13.89
N SER A 92 -3.10 -27.92 14.90
CA SER A 92 -4.25 -27.01 14.99
C SER A 92 -4.25 -25.91 13.92
N GLU A 93 -3.08 -25.57 13.37
CA GLU A 93 -2.92 -24.53 12.35
C GLU A 93 -3.29 -25.03 10.94
N ARG A 94 -3.50 -26.33 10.76
CA ARG A 94 -3.80 -26.96 9.47
C ARG A 94 -4.98 -26.29 8.77
N GLU A 95 -6.09 -26.08 9.49
CA GLU A 95 -7.32 -25.60 8.87
C GLU A 95 -7.19 -24.17 8.37
N ILE A 96 -6.59 -23.28 9.17
CA ILE A 96 -6.36 -21.89 8.75
C ILE A 96 -5.36 -21.79 7.60
N ILE A 97 -4.33 -22.66 7.58
CA ILE A 97 -3.36 -22.72 6.49
C ILE A 97 -4.02 -23.25 5.21
N LYS A 98 -4.81 -24.33 5.30
CA LYS A 98 -5.58 -24.88 4.18
C LYS A 98 -6.50 -23.83 3.58
N ARG A 99 -7.28 -23.12 4.41
CA ARG A 99 -8.14 -22.02 3.96
C ARG A 99 -7.31 -20.91 3.31
N SER A 100 -6.17 -20.54 3.87
CA SER A 100 -5.28 -19.52 3.29
C SER A 100 -4.74 -19.94 1.92
N ALA A 101 -4.34 -21.22 1.77
CA ALA A 101 -3.86 -21.78 0.50
C ALA A 101 -4.95 -21.77 -0.57
N LEU A 102 -6.16 -22.25 -0.24
CA LEU A 102 -7.32 -22.21 -1.13
C LEU A 102 -7.66 -20.79 -1.54
N SER A 103 -7.66 -19.87 -0.58
CA SER A 103 -7.93 -18.45 -0.79
C SER A 103 -6.96 -17.83 -1.78
N PHE A 104 -5.66 -18.13 -1.61
CA PHE A 104 -4.60 -17.66 -2.49
C PHE A 104 -4.70 -18.27 -3.89
N LEU A 105 -4.91 -19.59 -4.02
CA LEU A 105 -5.04 -20.21 -5.34
C LEU A 105 -6.26 -19.70 -6.09
N ARG A 106 -7.37 -19.45 -5.39
CA ARG A 106 -8.58 -18.88 -5.97
C ARG A 106 -8.34 -17.53 -6.65
N THR A 107 -7.34 -16.76 -6.23
CA THR A 107 -7.03 -15.48 -6.88
C THR A 107 -6.50 -15.67 -8.29
N TYR A 108 -5.75 -16.76 -8.52
CA TYR A 108 -5.18 -17.09 -9.82
C TYR A 108 -6.25 -17.47 -10.85
N ARG A 109 -7.40 -17.98 -10.40
CA ARG A 109 -8.59 -18.12 -11.26
C ARG A 109 -9.06 -16.79 -11.85
N TYR A 110 -8.95 -15.69 -11.10
CA TYR A 110 -9.38 -14.37 -11.56
C TYR A 110 -8.27 -13.60 -12.29
N LEU A 111 -7.02 -13.79 -11.87
CA LEU A 111 -5.85 -13.16 -12.50
C LEU A 111 -5.59 -13.74 -13.90
N VAL A 112 -5.78 -15.05 -14.09
CA VAL A 112 -5.49 -15.73 -15.35
C VAL A 112 -6.78 -16.30 -15.94
N GLN A 113 -7.42 -15.53 -16.82
CA GLN A 113 -8.68 -15.93 -17.46
C GLN A 113 -8.51 -16.36 -18.91
N TYR A 114 -7.55 -15.74 -19.61
CA TYR A 114 -7.25 -16.02 -21.00
C TYR A 114 -5.83 -16.57 -21.15
N GLU A 115 -5.55 -17.20 -22.30
CA GLU A 115 -4.20 -17.68 -22.63
C GLU A 115 -3.17 -16.54 -22.69
N SER A 116 -3.60 -15.33 -23.08
CA SER A 116 -2.77 -14.13 -23.00
C SER A 116 -2.36 -13.80 -21.56
N ASP A 117 -3.25 -13.95 -20.58
CA ASP A 117 -2.91 -13.79 -19.17
C ASP A 117 -1.91 -14.86 -18.71
N PHE A 118 -2.06 -16.09 -19.19
CA PHE A 118 -1.16 -17.17 -18.86
C PHE A 118 0.26 -16.90 -19.38
N ASN A 119 0.37 -16.41 -20.61
CA ASN A 119 1.66 -16.00 -21.19
C ASN A 119 2.30 -14.87 -20.37
N ILE A 120 1.53 -13.87 -19.94
CA ILE A 120 2.00 -12.82 -19.03
C ILE A 120 2.45 -13.41 -17.69
N ALA A 121 1.72 -14.39 -17.15
CA ALA A 121 2.06 -15.03 -15.88
C ALA A 121 3.39 -15.80 -15.97
N ILE A 122 3.64 -16.49 -17.09
CA ILE A 122 4.91 -17.18 -17.36
C ILE A 122 6.05 -16.18 -17.55
N GLU A 123 5.86 -15.15 -18.37
CA GLU A 123 6.85 -14.09 -18.62
C GLU A 123 7.26 -13.40 -17.32
N ARG A 124 6.29 -13.10 -16.46
CA ARG A 124 6.51 -12.47 -15.14
C ARG A 124 6.86 -13.46 -14.04
N ARG A 125 7.12 -14.74 -14.36
CA ARG A 125 7.51 -15.79 -13.40
C ARG A 125 6.55 -15.95 -12.22
N LEU A 126 5.26 -15.70 -12.44
CA LEU A 126 4.19 -15.92 -11.46
C LEU A 126 3.82 -17.40 -11.35
N LEU A 127 4.02 -18.15 -12.44
CA LEU A 127 3.83 -19.59 -12.52
C LEU A 127 5.18 -20.28 -12.83
N PRO A 128 5.37 -21.54 -12.43
CA PRO A 128 6.55 -22.30 -12.83
C PRO A 128 6.64 -22.46 -14.36
N GLU A 129 7.83 -22.30 -14.93
CA GLU A 129 8.08 -22.33 -16.38
C GLU A 129 7.63 -23.64 -17.06
N ALA A 130 7.63 -24.75 -16.34
CA ALA A 130 7.18 -26.06 -16.85
C ALA A 130 5.65 -26.21 -16.93
N THR A 131 4.88 -25.23 -16.46
CA THR A 131 3.41 -25.27 -16.50
C THR A 131 2.93 -25.05 -17.93
N THR A 132 1.97 -25.85 -18.40
CA THR A 132 1.32 -25.64 -19.70
C THR A 132 -0.05 -25.00 -19.53
N TRP A 133 -0.57 -24.36 -20.58
CA TRP A 133 -1.91 -23.77 -20.53
C TRP A 133 -2.99 -24.81 -20.22
N GLU A 134 -2.91 -26.01 -20.77
CA GLU A 134 -3.92 -27.06 -20.58
C GLU A 134 -3.95 -27.58 -19.15
N SER A 135 -2.77 -27.75 -18.54
CA SER A 135 -2.67 -28.20 -17.15
C SER A 135 -3.14 -27.10 -16.19
N PHE A 136 -2.81 -25.84 -16.46
CA PHE A 136 -3.29 -24.71 -15.68
C PHE A 136 -4.79 -24.47 -15.85
N SER A 137 -5.34 -24.59 -17.07
CA SER A 137 -6.78 -24.45 -17.32
C SER A 137 -7.60 -25.52 -16.59
N ARG A 138 -7.08 -26.75 -16.48
CA ARG A 138 -7.69 -27.81 -15.65
C ARG A 138 -7.70 -27.41 -14.17
N LEU A 139 -6.56 -26.95 -13.66
CA LEU A 139 -6.47 -26.45 -12.28
C LEU A 139 -7.47 -25.30 -12.03
N VAL A 140 -7.54 -24.30 -12.90
CA VAL A 140 -8.49 -23.18 -12.78
C VAL A 140 -9.94 -23.65 -12.79
N SER A 141 -10.26 -24.65 -13.60
CA SER A 141 -11.60 -25.28 -13.60
C SER A 141 -11.93 -25.88 -12.24
N ASP A 142 -10.99 -26.59 -11.61
CA ASP A 142 -11.19 -27.17 -10.28
C ASP A 142 -11.33 -26.09 -9.19
N LEU A 143 -10.55 -25.00 -9.30
CA LEU A 143 -10.64 -23.83 -8.41
C LEU A 143 -11.99 -23.09 -8.49
N ARG A 144 -12.82 -23.35 -9.52
CA ARG A 144 -14.16 -22.75 -9.61
C ARG A 144 -15.10 -23.19 -8.50
N ARG A 145 -14.82 -24.35 -7.89
CA ARG A 145 -15.60 -24.94 -6.80
C ARG A 145 -15.38 -24.26 -5.44
N ILE A 146 -14.40 -23.35 -5.33
CA ILE A 146 -14.07 -22.68 -4.07
C ILE A 146 -14.94 -21.44 -3.91
N ASP A 147 -15.83 -21.45 -2.93
CA ASP A 147 -16.76 -20.37 -2.63
C ASP A 147 -16.20 -19.38 -1.59
N ASP A 148 -16.91 -18.28 -1.35
CA ASP A 148 -16.50 -17.27 -0.35
C ASP A 148 -16.52 -17.80 1.09
N GLY A 149 -17.21 -18.90 1.37
CA GLY A 149 -17.19 -19.58 2.67
C GLY A 149 -15.88 -20.30 2.97
N ASP A 150 -15.18 -20.78 1.93
CA ASP A 150 -13.95 -21.59 2.07
C ASP A 150 -12.70 -20.74 2.30
N VAL A 151 -12.80 -19.43 2.05
CA VAL A 151 -11.66 -18.51 2.08
C VAL A 151 -11.52 -17.76 3.39
N THR A 152 -10.35 -17.17 3.60
CA THR A 152 -10.10 -16.27 4.72
C THR A 152 -10.62 -14.86 4.41
N GLY A 153 -10.86 -14.06 5.46
CA GLY A 153 -11.58 -12.79 5.36
C GLY A 153 -10.92 -11.77 4.43
N ARG A 154 -9.60 -11.80 4.27
CA ARG A 154 -8.89 -10.93 3.31
C ARG A 154 -9.30 -11.19 1.86
N TYR A 155 -9.49 -12.45 1.48
CA TYR A 155 -9.72 -12.87 0.09
C TYR A 155 -11.20 -12.82 -0.32
N ALA A 156 -12.09 -12.46 0.60
CA ALA A 156 -13.45 -12.00 0.27
C ALA A 156 -13.44 -10.65 -0.48
N PHE A 157 -12.31 -9.94 -0.44
CA PHE A 157 -12.08 -8.70 -1.16
C PHE A 157 -10.99 -8.92 -2.21
N GLY A 158 -11.19 -8.40 -3.43
CA GLY A 158 -10.18 -8.46 -4.48
C GLY A 158 -9.03 -7.47 -4.29
N GLU A 159 -8.77 -6.68 -5.33
CA GLU A 159 -7.69 -5.68 -5.35
C GLU A 159 -7.86 -4.59 -4.28
N ILE A 160 -6.80 -4.31 -3.51
CA ILE A 160 -6.79 -3.24 -2.50
C ILE A 160 -5.79 -2.15 -2.84
N CYS A 161 -6.25 -0.89 -2.75
CA CYS A 161 -5.37 0.26 -2.90
C CYS A 161 -4.52 0.46 -1.63
N LEU A 162 -3.20 0.42 -1.77
CA LEU A 162 -2.27 0.60 -0.66
C LEU A 162 -2.39 1.98 0.00
N SER A 163 -2.73 3.03 -0.76
CA SER A 163 -2.88 4.38 -0.22
C SER A 163 -4.00 4.44 0.83
N ARG A 164 -5.14 3.80 0.54
CA ARG A 164 -6.27 3.70 1.47
C ARG A 164 -5.91 2.80 2.64
N LEU A 165 -5.29 1.66 2.37
CA LEU A 165 -4.86 0.73 3.42
C LEU A 165 -3.91 1.38 4.42
N ASN A 166 -2.88 2.10 3.94
CA ASN A 166 -1.94 2.85 4.78
C ASN A 166 -2.61 3.95 5.62
N PHE A 167 -3.73 4.51 5.16
CA PHE A 167 -4.51 5.48 5.91
C PHE A 167 -5.32 4.79 7.02
N TYR A 168 -6.12 3.79 6.68
CA TYR A 168 -7.03 3.15 7.63
C TYR A 168 -6.33 2.25 8.65
N VAL A 169 -5.18 1.65 8.31
CA VAL A 169 -4.40 0.85 9.27
C VAL A 169 -3.92 1.68 10.46
N LYS A 170 -3.69 2.99 10.29
CA LYS A 170 -3.37 3.90 11.41
C LYS A 170 -4.54 4.02 12.39
N ILE A 171 -5.75 4.13 11.85
CA ILE A 171 -6.97 4.33 12.63
C ILE A 171 -7.41 3.01 13.29
N ILE A 172 -7.36 1.91 12.56
CA ILE A 172 -7.91 0.62 12.99
C ILE A 172 -6.94 -0.16 13.90
N LEU A 173 -5.65 -0.15 13.55
CA LEU A 173 -4.62 -0.97 14.22
C LEU A 173 -3.63 -0.14 15.05
N GLY A 174 -3.67 1.19 14.97
CA GLY A 174 -2.65 2.05 15.58
C GLY A 174 -1.26 1.90 14.96
N LYS A 175 -1.14 1.22 13.80
CA LYS A 175 0.14 1.01 13.11
C LYS A 175 0.43 2.19 12.18
N SER A 176 1.66 2.71 12.22
CA SER A 176 2.03 3.91 11.45
C SER A 176 1.88 3.75 9.94
N ILE A 177 2.30 2.61 9.37
CA ILE A 177 2.25 2.33 7.91
C ILE A 177 2.11 0.80 7.75
N PHE A 178 1.31 0.35 6.78
CA PHE A 178 1.20 -1.05 6.42
C PHE A 178 2.40 -1.50 5.58
N HIS A 179 2.66 -0.80 4.47
CA HIS A 179 3.83 -1.04 3.63
C HIS A 179 4.38 0.26 3.03
N LYS A 180 5.72 0.45 3.13
CA LYS A 180 6.44 1.57 2.54
C LYS A 180 6.95 1.15 1.14
N VAL A 181 6.38 1.70 0.06
CA VAL A 181 6.83 1.42 -1.33
C VAL A 181 8.04 2.27 -1.71
N TYR A 182 8.11 3.50 -1.22
CA TYR A 182 9.26 4.37 -1.42
C TYR A 182 10.11 4.39 -0.15
N GLY A 183 11.35 3.92 -0.26
CA GLY A 183 12.37 4.13 0.77
C GLY A 183 13.02 5.51 0.70
N GLN A 184 12.89 6.20 -0.44
CA GLN A 184 13.53 7.49 -0.70
C GLN A 184 12.52 8.63 -0.57
N TYR A 185 12.82 9.58 0.32
CA TYR A 185 12.02 10.76 0.60
C TYR A 185 11.80 11.67 -0.61
N GLY A 186 12.78 11.76 -1.52
CA GLY A 186 12.74 12.66 -2.68
C GLY A 186 11.56 12.39 -3.61
N ALA A 187 11.22 11.13 -3.89
CA ALA A 187 10.10 10.78 -4.76
C ALA A 187 8.72 11.07 -4.11
N TYR A 188 8.65 11.01 -2.78
CA TYR A 188 7.44 11.35 -2.03
C TYR A 188 7.20 12.86 -2.03
N PHE A 189 8.22 13.65 -1.71
CA PHE A 189 8.13 15.12 -1.71
C PHE A 189 8.04 15.72 -3.12
N GLY A 190 8.64 15.07 -4.11
CA GLY A 190 8.58 15.39 -5.55
C GLY A 190 7.17 15.76 -6.03
N ARG A 191 6.16 15.01 -5.57
CA ARG A 191 4.76 15.17 -5.99
C ARG A 191 4.07 16.41 -5.42
N PHE A 192 4.60 16.96 -4.33
CA PHE A 192 4.04 18.14 -3.69
C PHE A 192 4.69 19.44 -4.18
N TYR A 193 5.88 19.38 -4.81
CA TYR A 193 6.57 20.58 -5.30
C TYR A 193 5.73 21.36 -6.32
N GLY A 194 5.06 20.71 -7.27
CA GLY A 194 4.23 21.39 -8.28
C GLY A 194 3.14 22.26 -7.65
N PRO A 195 2.23 21.68 -6.83
CA PRO A 195 1.21 22.45 -6.11
C PRO A 195 1.80 23.52 -5.19
N PHE A 196 2.90 23.26 -4.48
CA PHE A 196 3.53 24.26 -3.61
C PHE A 196 4.11 25.44 -4.40
N LEU A 197 4.81 25.18 -5.51
CA LEU A 197 5.34 26.22 -6.38
C LEU A 197 4.23 27.03 -7.04
N PHE A 198 3.11 26.39 -7.38
CA PHE A 198 1.92 27.08 -7.90
C PHE A 198 1.31 28.03 -6.87
N ILE A 199 1.10 27.57 -5.64
CA ILE A 199 0.59 28.42 -4.54
C ILE A 199 1.56 29.56 -4.27
N LEU A 200 2.87 29.27 -4.20
CA LEU A 200 3.91 30.28 -3.98
C LEU A 200 3.94 31.31 -5.12
N GLY A 201 3.77 30.87 -6.37
CA GLY A 201 3.66 31.73 -7.53
C GLY A 201 2.45 32.67 -7.47
N ILE A 202 1.26 32.15 -7.13
CA ILE A 202 0.05 32.97 -6.94
C ILE A 202 0.31 34.02 -5.86
N VAL A 203 0.86 33.62 -4.72
CA VAL A 203 1.11 34.54 -3.61
C VAL A 203 2.16 35.60 -3.98
N SER A 204 3.22 35.21 -4.70
CA SER A 204 4.23 36.16 -5.19
C SER A 204 3.63 37.18 -6.16
N ILE A 205 2.74 36.77 -7.06
CA ILE A 205 2.04 37.69 -7.98
C ILE A 205 1.16 38.67 -7.20
N ILE A 206 0.38 38.18 -6.23
CA ILE A 206 -0.48 39.03 -5.39
C ILE A 206 0.36 40.05 -4.61
N LEU A 207 1.46 39.60 -3.98
CA LEU A 207 2.36 40.47 -3.23
C LEU A 207 3.04 41.51 -4.13
N ASN A 208 3.48 41.12 -5.33
CA ASN A 208 4.11 42.05 -6.27
C ASN A 208 3.10 43.08 -6.82
N ALA A 209 1.87 42.67 -7.13
CA ALA A 209 0.82 43.60 -7.55
C ALA A 209 0.51 44.64 -6.46
N LEU A 210 0.46 44.19 -5.20
CA LEU A 210 0.24 45.07 -4.05
C LEU A 210 1.42 46.03 -3.81
N GLN A 211 2.65 45.57 -3.99
CA GLN A 211 3.85 46.41 -3.91
C GLN A 211 3.92 47.44 -5.05
N LEU A 212 3.49 47.06 -6.26
CA LEU A 212 3.51 47.93 -7.44
C LEU A 212 2.51 49.09 -7.30
N GLU A 213 1.28 48.84 -6.84
CA GLU A 213 0.32 49.92 -6.57
C GLU A 213 0.88 50.93 -5.56
N LEU A 214 1.59 50.46 -4.52
CA LEU A 214 2.18 51.33 -3.50
C LEU A 214 3.32 52.20 -4.03
N ALA A 215 4.05 51.74 -5.06
CA ALA A 215 5.17 52.47 -5.63
C ALA A 215 4.73 53.58 -6.61
N VAL A 216 3.54 53.47 -7.20
CA VAL A 216 3.07 54.34 -8.29
C VAL A 216 2.31 55.58 -7.79
N VAL A 217 1.86 55.62 -6.54
CA VAL A 217 1.00 56.71 -6.03
C VAL A 217 1.81 57.87 -5.41
N PRO A 218 1.68 59.12 -5.91
CA PRO A 218 2.39 60.29 -5.38
C PRO A 218 1.93 60.69 -3.97
N LEU A 219 2.83 61.35 -3.24
CA LEU A 219 2.80 61.59 -1.78
C LEU A 219 1.69 62.52 -1.23
N ASP A 220 0.80 63.11 -2.06
CA ASP A 220 0.15 64.37 -1.67
C ASP A 220 -1.39 64.38 -1.45
N ASN A 221 -2.08 63.23 -1.52
CA ASN A 221 -3.55 63.21 -1.35
C ASN A 221 -3.99 62.58 0.00
N THR A 222 -4.57 63.39 0.87
CA THR A 222 -5.00 63.12 2.25
C THR A 222 -6.18 62.14 2.48
N PRO A 223 -7.10 61.82 1.53
CA PRO A 223 -8.13 60.80 1.79
C PRO A 223 -7.59 59.36 1.76
N LEU A 224 -6.32 59.15 1.39
CA LEU A 224 -5.75 57.85 1.03
C LEU A 224 -4.71 57.32 2.03
N GLN A 225 -4.67 57.87 3.25
CA GLN A 225 -3.87 57.29 4.35
C GLN A 225 -4.50 55.99 4.86
N SER A 226 -5.83 55.94 5.00
CA SER A 226 -6.55 54.73 5.44
C SER A 226 -6.39 53.56 4.47
N VAL A 227 -6.38 53.81 3.16
CA VAL A 227 -6.15 52.76 2.14
C VAL A 227 -4.71 52.24 2.21
N ARG A 228 -3.73 53.12 2.46
CA ARG A 228 -2.33 52.76 2.64
C ARG A 228 -2.12 51.89 3.89
N ASP A 229 -2.74 52.25 5.00
CA ASP A 229 -2.64 51.50 6.25
C ASP A 229 -3.34 50.14 6.15
N ILE A 230 -4.48 50.07 5.46
CA ILE A 230 -5.14 48.79 5.14
C ILE A 230 -4.23 47.92 4.27
N SER A 231 -3.60 48.45 3.23
CA SER A 231 -2.70 47.66 2.36
C SER A 231 -1.45 47.15 3.10
N ARG A 232 -0.89 47.95 4.01
CA ARG A 232 0.26 47.57 4.85
C ARG A 232 -0.14 46.47 5.81
N PHE A 233 -1.30 46.62 6.45
CA PHE A 233 -1.85 45.60 7.33
C PHE A 233 -2.11 44.29 6.57
N THR A 234 -2.70 44.34 5.38
CA THR A 234 -2.94 43.16 4.53
C THR A 234 -1.63 42.51 4.07
N SER A 235 -0.62 43.30 3.67
CA SER A 235 0.69 42.78 3.26
C SER A 235 1.41 42.05 4.41
N VAL A 236 1.40 42.66 5.60
CA VAL A 236 2.00 42.07 6.81
C VAL A 236 1.23 40.83 7.24
N LEU A 237 -0.10 40.84 7.14
CA LEU A 237 -0.95 39.70 7.47
C LEU A 237 -0.69 38.51 6.52
N VAL A 238 -0.60 38.75 5.21
CA VAL A 238 -0.29 37.70 4.23
C VAL A 238 1.12 37.16 4.47
N ALA A 239 2.11 38.01 4.71
CA ALA A 239 3.46 37.59 5.04
C ALA A 239 3.51 36.77 6.35
N ALA A 240 2.75 37.18 7.38
CA ALA A 240 2.64 36.45 8.63
C ALA A 240 1.96 35.08 8.45
N ILE A 241 0.92 34.99 7.61
CA ILE A 241 0.26 33.72 7.27
C ILE A 241 1.22 32.79 6.53
N LEU A 242 1.99 33.30 5.56
CA LEU A 242 3.00 32.50 4.86
C LEU A 242 4.10 32.00 5.79
N CYS A 243 4.62 32.86 6.66
CA CYS A 243 5.59 32.49 7.68
C CYS A 243 5.00 31.45 8.65
N GLY A 244 3.73 31.59 9.02
CA GLY A 244 3.01 30.62 9.84
C GLY A 244 2.87 29.25 9.16
N ILE A 245 2.47 29.23 7.88
CA ILE A 245 2.38 28.00 7.08
C ILE A 245 3.76 27.36 6.96
N ALA A 246 4.80 28.14 6.65
CA ALA A 246 6.18 27.64 6.56
C ALA A 246 6.65 27.06 7.90
N PHE A 247 6.33 27.72 9.01
CA PHE A 247 6.65 27.26 10.36
C PHE A 247 5.92 25.96 10.72
N VAL A 248 4.63 25.85 10.40
CA VAL A 248 3.86 24.61 10.62
C VAL A 248 4.42 23.46 9.78
N LEU A 249 4.76 23.71 8.51
CA LEU A 249 5.40 22.71 7.64
C LEU A 249 6.77 22.29 8.19
N PHE A 250 7.55 23.23 8.71
CA PHE A 250 8.82 22.96 9.38
C PHE A 250 8.63 22.09 10.63
N LEU A 251 7.65 22.42 11.49
CA LEU A 251 7.32 21.60 12.67
C LEU A 251 6.88 20.19 12.30
N ILE A 252 6.07 20.03 11.25
CA ILE A 252 5.68 18.71 10.73
C ILE A 252 6.91 17.92 10.27
N LEU A 253 7.84 18.56 9.58
CA LEU A 253 9.09 17.94 9.13
C LEU A 253 9.97 17.52 10.32
N VAL A 254 10.17 18.39 11.30
CA VAL A 254 10.93 18.09 12.52
C VAL A 254 10.27 16.94 13.30
N PHE A 255 8.95 16.98 13.48
CA PHE A 255 8.19 15.92 14.16
C PHE A 255 8.35 14.58 13.44
N ARG A 256 8.29 14.57 12.10
CA ARG A 256 8.47 13.36 11.29
C ARG A 256 9.87 12.78 11.45
N ILE A 257 10.90 13.62 11.39
CA ILE A 257 12.29 13.21 11.61
C ILE A 257 12.42 12.65 13.03
N ALA A 258 11.95 13.37 14.05
CA ALA A 258 11.99 12.92 15.44
C ALA A 258 11.28 11.57 15.64
N ALA A 259 10.13 11.35 15.01
CA ALA A 259 9.41 10.08 15.07
C ALA A 259 10.19 8.91 14.43
N GLU A 260 10.91 9.15 13.33
CA GLU A 260 11.76 8.12 12.73
C GLU A 260 12.99 7.82 13.57
N TRP A 261 13.65 8.84 14.12
CA TRP A 261 14.76 8.66 15.06
C TRP A 261 14.32 7.94 16.33
N PHE A 262 13.13 8.26 16.85
CA PHE A 262 12.54 7.55 17.99
C PHE A 262 12.31 6.08 17.66
N TYR A 263 11.72 5.79 16.49
CA TYR A 263 11.52 4.40 16.05
C TYR A 263 12.85 3.65 15.90
N ALA A 264 13.87 4.27 15.28
CA ALA A 264 15.20 3.68 15.13
C ALA A 264 15.89 3.43 16.48
N CYS A 265 15.77 4.37 17.42
CA CYS A 265 16.28 4.21 18.79
C CYS A 265 15.55 3.09 19.55
N CYS A 266 14.23 3.02 19.45
CA CYS A 266 13.43 1.96 20.06
C CYS A 266 13.76 0.58 19.47
N ASP A 267 13.94 0.47 18.17
CA ASP A 267 14.34 -0.77 17.51
C ASP A 267 15.74 -1.22 17.96
N ARG A 268 16.71 -0.28 18.00
CA ARG A 268 18.06 -0.56 18.52
C ARG A 268 18.05 -1.00 19.99
N ARG A 269 17.19 -0.40 20.83
CA ARG A 269 16.99 -0.84 22.23
C ARG A 269 16.37 -2.23 22.32
N ARG A 270 15.41 -2.58 21.45
CA ARG A 270 14.81 -3.92 21.38
C ARG A 270 15.82 -4.97 20.93
N GLN A 271 16.69 -4.66 19.97
CA GLN A 271 17.75 -5.57 19.53
C GLN A 271 18.79 -5.82 20.63
N ARG A 272 19.21 -4.77 21.37
CA ARG A 272 20.12 -4.94 22.52
C ARG A 272 19.52 -5.84 23.60
N ARG A 273 18.27 -5.62 23.98
CA ARG A 273 17.56 -6.50 24.95
C ARG A 273 17.43 -7.95 24.51
N LYS A 274 17.40 -8.24 23.20
CA LYS A 274 17.41 -9.61 22.68
C LYS A 274 18.80 -10.25 22.76
N LEU A 275 19.88 -9.49 22.59
CA LEU A 275 21.24 -9.98 22.80
C LEU A 275 21.50 -10.27 24.28
N ASP A 276 21.04 -9.40 25.18
CA ASP A 276 21.22 -9.54 26.63
C ASP A 276 20.44 -10.73 27.23
N HIS A 277 19.45 -11.27 26.52
CA HIS A 277 18.68 -12.47 26.92
C HIS A 277 19.23 -13.79 26.33
N VAL A 278 20.20 -13.71 25.41
CA VAL A 278 20.84 -14.87 24.76
C VAL A 278 22.21 -15.18 25.38
N LEU A 279 22.78 -14.24 26.13
CA LEU A 279 23.92 -14.42 27.04
C LEU A 279 23.44 -14.81 28.44
#